data_AF-A0A6N7ELK8-F1
#
_entry.id   AF-A0A6N7ELK8-F1
#
_cell.length_a   1.000
_cell.length_b   1.000
_cell.length_c   1.000
_cell.angle_alpha   90.00
_cell.angle_beta   90.00
_cell.angle_gamma   90.00
#
_symmetry.space_group_name_H-M   'P 1'
#
loop_
_entity.id
_entity.type
_entity.pdbx_description
1 polymer ?
#
loop_
_entity_poly.entity_id
_entity_poly.type
_entity_poly.pdbx_seq_one_letter_code
_entity_poly.pdbx_strand_id
1 'polypeptide(L)'
;MAWGKQRKRRVGVMGGTFDPVHHGHLVAASEVRESFGLDEVIFVPTGEQPFKVDRDVTEAEHRYLMTVVATASNPRFTVSRLEIDRPGKTYTIDTLRELKAQMPDAELFFITGADVLPQILTWKDADELWTLAHFIGVTRPGHELDPAGLPDAGVSLLEVPAMAISSTDCRARVAVGKPVWYLVPDGVVQYIGKYGLYRKGRKPKVDDFVRPRLTDEGAATSMNLPPRAVGAGK
;
A
#
# COMPACT_ATOMS: atom_id res chain seq x y z
N MET A 1 -5.36 -22.44 39.59
CA MET A 1 -4.52 -21.82 38.53
C MET A 1 -5.46 -21.35 37.43
N ALA A 2 -5.68 -20.04 37.32
CA ALA A 2 -6.49 -19.47 36.25
C ALA A 2 -5.58 -19.27 35.03
N TRP A 3 -5.74 -20.09 33.99
CA TRP A 3 -5.17 -19.78 32.69
C TRP A 3 -5.84 -18.49 32.21
N GLY A 4 -5.09 -17.39 32.16
CA GLY A 4 -5.61 -16.08 31.77
C GLY A 4 -6.26 -16.18 30.39
N LYS A 5 -7.48 -15.64 30.24
CA LYS A 5 -8.13 -15.49 28.93
C LYS A 5 -7.14 -14.89 27.96
N GLN A 6 -6.82 -15.61 26.90
CA GLN A 6 -5.97 -15.10 25.83
C GLN A 6 -6.62 -13.82 25.28
N ARG A 7 -5.90 -12.70 25.34
CA ARG A 7 -6.41 -11.41 24.85
C ARG A 7 -6.75 -11.57 23.36
N LYS A 8 -7.91 -11.06 22.94
CA LYS A 8 -8.28 -10.99 21.53
C LYS A 8 -7.19 -10.26 20.74
N ARG A 9 -6.89 -10.76 19.54
CA ARG A 9 -5.92 -10.14 18.63
C ARG A 9 -6.47 -8.79 18.17
N ARG A 10 -5.66 -7.74 18.21
CA ARG A 10 -6.05 -6.37 17.83
C ARG A 10 -5.31 -5.97 16.57
N VAL A 11 -6.04 -5.74 15.48
CA VAL A 11 -5.48 -5.59 14.14
C VAL A 11 -5.85 -4.23 13.58
N GLY A 12 -4.84 -3.43 13.25
CA GLY A 12 -5.04 -2.20 12.49
C GLY A 12 -5.26 -2.50 11.01
N VAL A 13 -6.22 -1.82 10.39
CA VAL A 13 -6.50 -1.91 8.95
C VAL A 13 -6.35 -0.50 8.37
N MET A 14 -5.25 -0.25 7.67
CA MET A 14 -5.01 1.03 7.01
C MET A 14 -5.33 0.91 5.53
N GLY A 15 -6.53 1.34 5.14
CA GLY A 15 -6.93 1.46 3.75
C GLY A 15 -6.34 2.70 3.11
N GLY A 16 -5.85 2.60 1.87
CA GLY A 16 -5.32 3.75 1.17
C GLY A 16 -4.96 3.47 -0.28
N THR A 17 -4.95 4.50 -1.12
CA THR A 17 -4.49 4.33 -2.51
C THR A 17 -2.99 4.07 -2.57
N PHE A 18 -2.22 4.67 -1.66
CA PHE A 18 -0.76 4.51 -1.58
C PHE A 18 -0.05 4.77 -2.92
N ASP A 19 -0.25 5.97 -3.49
CA ASP A 19 0.24 6.31 -4.83
C ASP A 19 1.19 7.52 -4.86
N PRO A 20 2.40 7.44 -4.26
CA PRO A 20 2.97 6.27 -3.59
C PRO A 20 2.67 6.26 -2.07
N VAL A 21 2.91 5.12 -1.43
CA VAL A 21 3.13 5.05 0.03
C VAL A 21 4.30 5.96 0.43
N HIS A 22 4.27 6.51 1.64
CA HIS A 22 5.25 7.51 2.10
C HIS A 22 5.40 7.48 3.62
N HIS A 23 6.43 8.15 4.17
CA HIS A 23 6.72 8.10 5.61
C HIS A 23 5.55 8.60 6.48
N GLY A 24 4.74 9.55 5.99
CA GLY A 24 3.52 9.95 6.70
C GLY A 24 2.54 8.80 6.97
N HIS A 25 2.39 7.83 6.05
CA HIS A 25 1.54 6.66 6.27
C HIS A 25 2.16 5.71 7.29
N LEU A 26 3.49 5.50 7.21
CA LEU A 26 4.21 4.59 8.09
C LEU A 26 4.25 5.09 9.54
N VAL A 27 4.47 6.40 9.73
CA VAL A 27 4.40 7.05 11.04
C VAL A 27 2.99 6.92 11.59
N ALA A 28 1.96 7.29 10.83
CA ALA A 28 0.58 7.16 11.28
C ALA A 28 0.22 5.72 11.71
N ALA A 29 0.59 4.72 10.91
CA ALA A 29 0.37 3.31 11.26
C ALA A 29 1.14 2.90 12.53
N SER A 30 2.37 3.38 12.70
CA SER A 30 3.20 3.04 13.87
C SER A 30 2.63 3.67 15.15
N GLU A 31 2.25 4.94 15.10
CA GLU A 31 1.67 5.66 16.23
C GLU A 31 0.34 5.02 16.64
N VAL A 32 -0.55 4.78 15.68
CA VAL A 32 -1.84 4.12 15.97
C VAL A 32 -1.64 2.73 16.54
N ARG A 33 -0.69 1.94 16.01
CA ARG A 33 -0.35 0.62 16.57
C ARG A 33 0.04 0.74 18.04
N GLU A 34 0.89 1.69 18.37
CA GLU A 34 1.39 1.90 19.73
C GLU A 34 0.29 2.40 20.66
N SER A 35 -0.36 3.53 20.32
CA SER A 35 -1.37 4.18 21.17
C SER A 35 -2.57 3.28 21.44
N PHE A 36 -2.94 2.42 20.49
CA PHE A 36 -4.07 1.50 20.65
C PHE A 36 -3.62 0.09 21.01
N GLY A 37 -2.34 -0.20 21.23
CA GLY A 37 -1.86 -1.54 21.62
C GLY A 37 -2.25 -2.65 20.64
N LEU A 38 -2.13 -2.35 19.34
CA LEU A 38 -2.41 -3.26 18.24
C LEU A 38 -1.26 -4.26 18.06
N ASP A 39 -1.59 -5.51 17.75
CA ASP A 39 -0.60 -6.57 17.53
C ASP A 39 0.09 -6.45 16.16
N GLU A 40 -0.61 -5.89 15.18
CA GLU A 40 -0.11 -5.60 13.83
C GLU A 40 -0.95 -4.49 13.13
N VAL A 41 -0.44 -3.97 12.02
CA VAL A 41 -1.20 -3.14 11.07
C VAL A 41 -1.11 -3.74 9.67
N ILE A 42 -2.26 -4.03 9.09
CA ILE A 42 -2.44 -4.48 7.71
C ILE A 42 -2.68 -3.25 6.83
N PHE A 43 -1.78 -2.99 5.90
CA PHE A 43 -1.98 -2.02 4.84
C PHE A 43 -2.83 -2.67 3.74
N VAL A 44 -3.89 -1.99 3.33
CA VAL A 44 -4.78 -2.45 2.26
C VAL A 44 -4.75 -1.46 1.10
N PRO A 45 -3.85 -1.66 0.12
CA PRO A 45 -3.82 -0.86 -1.11
C PRO A 45 -5.14 -1.02 -1.86
N THR A 46 -5.76 0.11 -2.19
CA THR A 46 -7.09 0.08 -2.80
C THR A 46 -7.08 -0.53 -4.19
N GLY A 47 -8.12 -1.29 -4.54
CA GLY A 47 -8.35 -1.82 -5.88
C GLY A 47 -8.85 -0.74 -6.85
N GLU A 48 -9.85 -1.08 -7.66
CA GLU A 48 -10.58 -0.10 -8.46
C GLU A 48 -11.48 0.74 -7.54
N GLN A 49 -11.29 2.08 -7.55
CA GLN A 49 -12.06 2.98 -6.69
C GLN A 49 -13.20 3.66 -7.48
N PRO A 50 -14.46 3.62 -6.98
CA PRO A 50 -15.61 4.27 -7.62
C PRO A 50 -15.44 5.77 -7.89
N PHE A 51 -14.65 6.45 -7.06
CA PHE A 51 -14.56 7.92 -6.97
C PHE A 51 -13.32 8.50 -7.64
N LYS A 52 -12.54 7.70 -8.38
CA LYS A 52 -11.30 8.14 -9.06
C LYS A 52 -11.22 7.74 -10.53
N VAL A 53 -12.36 7.51 -11.19
CA VAL A 53 -12.42 7.10 -12.60
C VAL A 53 -11.75 8.14 -13.53
N ASP A 54 -11.70 9.41 -13.12
CA ASP A 54 -11.05 10.50 -13.88
C ASP A 54 -9.65 10.91 -13.37
N ARG A 55 -9.08 10.19 -12.39
CA ARG A 55 -7.71 10.48 -11.90
C ARG A 55 -6.73 9.48 -12.45
N ASP A 56 -5.58 10.00 -12.87
CA ASP A 56 -4.49 9.25 -13.46
C ASP A 56 -3.73 8.43 -12.38
N VAL A 57 -4.41 7.45 -11.77
CA VAL A 57 -3.87 6.58 -10.69
C VAL A 57 -2.87 5.58 -11.28
N THR A 58 -1.81 5.28 -10.53
CA THR A 58 -0.85 4.22 -10.89
C THR A 58 -1.51 2.84 -10.83
N GLU A 59 -1.07 1.93 -11.71
CA GLU A 59 -1.51 0.54 -11.73
C GLU A 59 -1.49 -0.09 -10.32
N ALA A 60 -2.54 -0.86 -10.02
CA ALA A 60 -2.79 -1.41 -8.69
C ALA A 60 -1.61 -2.24 -8.17
N GLU A 61 -1.00 -3.05 -9.05
CA GLU A 61 0.13 -3.89 -8.71
C GLU A 61 1.39 -3.08 -8.36
N HIS A 62 1.66 -1.97 -9.05
CA HIS A 62 2.76 -1.09 -8.66
C HIS A 62 2.55 -0.48 -7.28
N ARG A 63 1.32 -0.07 -6.93
CA ARG A 63 0.98 0.48 -5.60
C ARG A 63 1.11 -0.58 -4.52
N TYR A 64 0.65 -1.81 -4.78
CA TYR A 64 0.85 -2.95 -3.90
C TYR A 64 2.34 -3.20 -3.63
N LEU A 65 3.16 -3.34 -4.68
CA LEU A 65 4.58 -3.63 -4.55
C LEU A 65 5.35 -2.51 -3.83
N MET A 66 5.03 -1.23 -4.11
CA MET A 66 5.61 -0.13 -3.33
C MET A 66 5.24 -0.22 -1.85
N THR A 67 4.02 -0.64 -1.53
CA THR A 67 3.56 -0.81 -0.13
C THR A 67 4.27 -1.98 0.55
N VAL A 68 4.47 -3.10 -0.14
CA VAL A 68 5.28 -4.23 0.35
C VAL A 68 6.70 -3.79 0.65
N VAL A 69 7.34 -3.09 -0.29
CA VAL A 69 8.70 -2.57 -0.11
C VAL A 69 8.79 -1.59 1.06
N ALA A 70 7.79 -0.72 1.23
CA ALA A 70 7.76 0.27 2.31
C ALA A 70 7.58 -0.34 3.70
N THR A 71 6.94 -1.49 3.80
CA THR A 71 6.58 -2.13 5.09
C THR A 71 7.51 -3.26 5.48
N ALA A 72 8.32 -3.79 4.55
CA ALA A 72 9.16 -4.97 4.73
C ALA A 72 10.13 -4.92 5.93
N SER A 73 10.56 -3.73 6.35
CA SER A 73 11.49 -3.56 7.50
C SER A 73 10.79 -3.59 8.86
N ASN A 74 9.46 -3.51 8.91
CA ASN A 74 8.70 -3.52 10.15
C ASN A 74 7.92 -4.84 10.30
N PRO A 75 8.31 -5.75 11.22
CA PRO A 75 7.66 -7.05 11.39
C PRO A 75 6.21 -6.95 11.91
N ARG A 76 5.76 -5.77 12.33
CA ARG A 76 4.39 -5.50 12.76
C ARG A 76 3.51 -4.96 11.63
N PHE A 77 4.06 -4.75 10.44
CA PHE A 77 3.32 -4.30 9.27
C PHE A 77 3.22 -5.42 8.24
N THR A 78 2.03 -5.56 7.67
CA THR A 78 1.76 -6.50 6.58
C THR A 78 0.99 -5.78 5.48
N VAL A 79 0.91 -6.39 4.30
CA VAL A 79 0.18 -5.83 3.15
C VAL A 79 -0.80 -6.86 2.62
N SER A 80 -2.06 -6.48 2.55
CA SER A 80 -3.13 -7.30 2.03
C SER A 80 -3.36 -7.05 0.55
N ARG A 81 -3.69 -8.11 -0.20
CA ARG A 81 -4.09 -8.03 -1.61
C ARG A 81 -5.60 -8.01 -1.81
N LEU A 82 -6.41 -8.08 -0.74
CA LEU A 82 -7.86 -8.29 -0.81
C LEU A 82 -8.57 -7.36 -1.80
N GLU A 83 -8.25 -6.07 -1.78
CA GLU A 83 -8.87 -5.12 -2.70
C GLU A 83 -8.25 -5.13 -4.10
N ILE A 84 -6.97 -5.48 -4.23
CA ILE A 84 -6.26 -5.53 -5.52
C ILE A 84 -6.76 -6.69 -6.37
N ASP A 85 -7.00 -7.84 -5.74
CA ASP A 85 -7.42 -9.06 -6.42
C ASP A 85 -8.95 -9.14 -6.61
N ARG A 86 -9.71 -8.22 -5.99
CA ARG A 86 -11.17 -8.16 -6.12
C ARG A 86 -11.56 -7.44 -7.43
N PRO A 87 -12.38 -8.07 -8.30
CA PRO A 87 -12.82 -7.43 -9.53
C PRO A 87 -13.82 -6.29 -9.24
N GLY A 88 -13.69 -5.20 -9.99
CA GLY A 88 -14.58 -4.05 -9.92
C GLY A 88 -14.40 -3.18 -8.68
N LYS A 89 -15.41 -2.37 -8.41
CA LYS A 89 -15.39 -1.37 -7.34
C LYS A 89 -15.21 -2.00 -5.95
N THR A 90 -14.25 -1.47 -5.21
CA THR A 90 -13.95 -1.87 -3.83
C THR A 90 -14.58 -0.91 -2.81
N TYR A 91 -15.12 -1.47 -1.72
CA TYR A 91 -15.72 -0.72 -0.61
C TYR A 91 -15.16 -1.20 0.71
N THR A 92 -14.92 -0.28 1.65
CA THR A 92 -14.37 -0.59 2.97
C THR A 92 -15.19 -1.64 3.73
N ILE A 93 -16.52 -1.59 3.62
CA ILE A 93 -17.40 -2.58 4.29
C ILE A 93 -17.07 -4.00 3.84
N ASP A 94 -16.90 -4.21 2.54
CA ASP A 94 -16.64 -5.53 1.97
C ASP A 94 -15.23 -6.01 2.35
N THR A 95 -14.28 -5.09 2.55
CA THR A 95 -12.94 -5.40 3.08
C THR A 95 -12.99 -5.80 4.55
N LEU A 96 -13.74 -5.07 5.39
CA LEU A 96 -13.86 -5.36 6.82
C LEU A 96 -14.63 -6.67 7.07
N ARG A 97 -15.70 -6.95 6.32
CA ARG A 97 -16.42 -8.23 6.37
C ARG A 97 -15.50 -9.40 6.08
N GLU A 98 -14.67 -9.30 5.04
CA GLU A 98 -13.77 -10.37 4.65
C GLU A 98 -12.63 -10.58 5.66
N LEU A 99 -12.03 -9.50 6.16
CA LEU A 99 -11.04 -9.58 7.25
C LEU A 99 -11.64 -10.18 8.52
N LYS A 100 -12.88 -9.84 8.85
CA LYS A 100 -13.58 -10.41 10.01
C LYS A 100 -13.87 -11.89 9.81
N ALA A 101 -14.22 -12.32 8.60
CA ALA A 101 -14.39 -13.74 8.28
C ALA A 101 -13.07 -14.53 8.38
N GLN A 102 -11.94 -13.93 7.97
CA GLN A 102 -10.61 -14.54 8.08
C GLN A 102 -10.08 -14.55 9.53
N MET A 103 -10.48 -13.58 10.35
CA MET A 103 -10.04 -13.42 11.74
C MET A 103 -11.24 -13.16 12.68
N PRO A 104 -12.10 -14.16 12.91
CA PRO A 104 -13.38 -13.97 13.62
C PRO A 104 -13.21 -13.44 15.06
N ASP A 105 -12.13 -13.86 15.74
CA ASP A 105 -11.84 -13.47 17.12
C ASP A 105 -11.08 -12.14 17.23
N ALA A 106 -10.62 -11.56 16.11
CA ALA A 106 -9.87 -10.32 16.12
C ALA A 106 -10.78 -9.09 16.29
N GLU A 107 -10.26 -8.09 16.97
CA GLU A 107 -10.79 -6.73 17.03
C GLU A 107 -10.11 -5.91 15.93
N LEU A 108 -10.91 -5.34 15.02
CA LEU A 108 -10.41 -4.55 13.91
C LEU A 108 -10.43 -3.07 14.26
N PHE A 109 -9.36 -2.37 13.87
CA PHE A 109 -9.23 -0.92 14.04
C PHE A 109 -8.96 -0.30 12.67
N PHE A 110 -9.94 0.41 12.10
CA PHE A 110 -9.78 1.03 10.78
C PHE A 110 -9.06 2.37 10.91
N ILE A 111 -7.93 2.52 10.22
CA ILE A 111 -7.06 3.70 10.31
C ILE A 111 -7.21 4.53 9.04
N THR A 112 -7.57 5.79 9.18
CA THR A 112 -7.70 6.72 8.05
C THR A 112 -7.25 8.13 8.43
N GLY A 113 -6.88 8.92 7.42
CA GLY A 113 -6.79 10.37 7.58
C GLY A 113 -8.10 10.91 8.11
N ALA A 114 -8.02 11.80 9.09
CA ALA A 114 -9.19 12.22 9.82
C ALA A 114 -10.13 13.12 8.98
N ASP A 115 -9.63 13.70 7.88
CA ASP A 115 -10.40 14.38 6.82
C ASP A 115 -11.40 13.46 6.08
N VAL A 116 -11.20 12.15 6.18
CA VAL A 116 -12.08 11.14 5.58
C VAL A 116 -13.23 10.77 6.53
N LEU A 117 -13.07 10.95 7.85
CA LEU A 117 -14.06 10.52 8.85
C LEU A 117 -15.46 11.09 8.61
N PRO A 118 -15.65 12.41 8.31
CA PRO A 118 -16.99 12.96 8.07
C PRO A 118 -17.71 12.30 6.88
N GLN A 119 -16.97 11.73 5.94
CA GLN A 119 -17.53 11.09 4.75
C GLN A 119 -17.97 9.65 5.02
N ILE A 120 -17.58 9.04 6.15
CA ILE A 120 -17.90 7.64 6.47
C ILE A 120 -19.41 7.41 6.52
N LEU A 121 -20.18 8.39 6.99
CA LEU A 121 -21.65 8.30 7.01
C LEU A 121 -22.27 8.17 5.61
N THR A 122 -21.54 8.52 4.56
CA THR A 122 -21.98 8.38 3.16
C THR A 122 -21.49 7.08 2.52
N TRP A 123 -20.72 6.27 3.24
CA TRP A 123 -20.19 5.02 2.72
C TRP A 123 -21.29 3.96 2.63
N LYS A 124 -21.10 3.01 1.70
CA LYS A 124 -21.95 1.84 1.56
C LYS A 124 -22.00 1.08 2.89
N ASP A 125 -23.22 0.82 3.36
CA ASP A 125 -23.52 0.10 4.61
C ASP A 125 -22.85 0.74 5.85
N ALA A 126 -22.85 2.07 5.95
CA ALA A 126 -22.16 2.81 7.00
C ALA A 126 -22.54 2.37 8.43
N ASP A 127 -23.79 2.00 8.68
CA ASP A 127 -24.26 1.52 9.99
C ASP A 127 -23.54 0.24 10.44
N GLU A 128 -23.19 -0.64 9.50
CA GLU A 128 -22.52 -1.91 9.80
C GLU A 128 -21.01 -1.71 10.08
N LEU A 129 -20.40 -0.67 9.52
CA LEU A 129 -18.97 -0.38 9.70
C LEU A 129 -18.58 -0.33 11.19
N TRP A 130 -19.41 0.34 12.01
CA TRP A 130 -19.20 0.50 13.45
C TRP A 130 -19.26 -0.82 14.23
N THR A 131 -19.94 -1.83 13.68
CA THR A 131 -20.01 -3.17 14.28
C THR A 131 -18.80 -4.04 13.94
N LEU A 132 -18.13 -3.73 12.82
CA LEU A 132 -17.00 -4.52 12.31
C LEU A 132 -15.65 -3.99 12.81
N ALA A 133 -15.51 -2.68 13.01
CA ALA A 133 -14.26 -2.06 13.41
C ALA A 133 -14.45 -0.80 14.25
N HIS A 134 -13.43 -0.51 15.08
CA HIS A 134 -13.25 0.79 15.72
C HIS A 134 -12.48 1.71 14.77
N PHE A 135 -12.97 2.92 14.51
CA PHE A 135 -12.37 3.85 13.57
C PHE A 135 -11.42 4.80 14.25
N ILE A 136 -10.27 5.03 13.62
CA ILE A 136 -9.22 5.91 14.11
C ILE A 136 -8.91 6.92 13.02
N GLY A 137 -9.27 8.17 13.28
CA GLY A 137 -8.86 9.31 12.46
C GLY A 137 -7.51 9.82 12.92
N VAL A 138 -6.52 9.80 12.04
CA VAL A 138 -5.22 10.45 12.31
C VAL A 138 -5.23 11.90 11.88
N THR A 139 -4.90 12.80 12.80
CA THR A 139 -4.73 14.24 12.56
C THR A 139 -3.25 14.62 12.56
N ARG A 140 -2.97 15.83 12.09
CA ARG A 140 -1.65 16.46 12.17
C ARG A 140 -1.78 17.71 13.05
N PRO A 141 -0.73 18.11 13.79
CA PRO A 141 -0.71 19.37 14.52
C PRO A 141 -1.22 20.54 13.67
N GLY A 142 -2.20 21.28 14.19
CA GLY A 142 -2.85 22.40 13.50
C GLY A 142 -3.95 22.03 12.49
N HIS A 143 -4.32 20.75 12.39
CA HIS A 143 -5.54 20.28 11.72
C HIS A 143 -6.52 19.78 12.77
N GLU A 144 -7.30 20.70 13.32
CA GLU A 144 -8.43 20.36 14.18
C GLU A 144 -9.56 19.82 13.29
N LEU A 145 -10.12 18.68 13.69
CA LEU A 145 -11.38 18.23 13.14
C LEU A 145 -12.46 18.46 14.15
N ASP A 146 -13.56 19.02 13.65
CA ASP A 146 -14.80 19.03 14.38
C ASP A 146 -15.34 17.59 14.40
N PRO A 147 -15.42 16.92 15.57
CA PRO A 147 -16.03 15.60 15.67
C PRO A 147 -17.55 15.65 15.49
N ALA A 148 -18.16 16.84 15.34
CA ALA A 148 -19.59 16.97 15.14
C ALA A 148 -20.10 16.10 13.98
N GLY A 149 -21.07 15.24 14.31
CA GLY A 149 -21.66 14.29 13.37
C GLY A 149 -21.01 12.91 13.36
N LEU A 150 -19.85 12.71 14.01
CA LEU A 150 -19.32 11.37 14.21
C LEU A 150 -20.01 10.71 15.41
N PRO A 151 -20.22 9.37 15.38
CA PRO A 151 -20.74 8.67 16.54
C PRO A 151 -19.79 8.78 17.74
N ASP A 152 -20.34 9.01 18.93
CA ASP A 152 -19.57 9.06 20.20
C ASP A 152 -18.89 7.71 20.51
N ALA A 153 -19.45 6.61 20.01
CA ALA A 153 -18.95 5.25 20.19
C ALA A 153 -18.34 4.71 18.89
N GLY A 154 -17.17 4.07 19.00
CA GLY A 154 -16.52 3.40 17.86
C GLY A 154 -15.65 4.30 16.99
N VAL A 155 -15.41 5.56 17.39
CA VAL A 155 -14.46 6.47 16.74
C VAL A 155 -13.46 7.02 17.76
N SER A 156 -12.21 7.21 17.35
CA SER A 156 -11.21 7.97 18.10
C SER A 156 -10.37 8.83 17.17
N LEU A 157 -9.90 9.96 17.67
CA LEU A 157 -8.91 10.79 16.99
C LEU A 157 -7.55 10.59 17.65
N LEU A 158 -6.50 10.51 16.82
CA LEU A 158 -5.11 10.47 17.28
C LEU A 158 -4.30 11.50 16.51
N GLU A 159 -3.72 12.45 17.23
CA GLU A 159 -2.71 13.33 16.65
C GLU A 159 -1.40 12.56 16.50
N VAL A 160 -0.85 12.55 15.30
CA VAL A 160 0.45 11.93 15.01
C VAL A 160 1.50 13.02 14.69
N PRO A 161 2.80 12.76 14.92
CA PRO A 161 3.84 13.73 14.61
C PRO A 161 3.70 14.32 13.20
N ALA A 162 3.77 15.65 13.10
CA ALA A 162 3.52 16.38 11.86
C ALA A 162 4.53 16.00 10.77
N MET A 163 4.13 15.09 9.88
CA MET A 163 4.77 14.95 8.57
C MET A 163 3.83 15.54 7.52
N ALA A 164 4.12 16.77 7.06
CA ALA A 164 3.43 17.40 5.95
C ALA A 164 3.82 16.76 4.60
N ILE A 165 3.72 15.43 4.51
CA ILE A 165 3.98 14.64 3.31
C ILE A 165 2.64 14.24 2.71
N SER A 166 2.52 14.37 1.39
CA SER A 166 1.39 13.84 0.64
C SER A 166 1.88 13.11 -0.60
N SER A 167 1.16 12.06 -1.01
CA SER A 167 1.47 11.37 -2.27
C SER A 167 1.36 12.31 -3.48
N THR A 168 0.43 13.27 -3.45
CA THR A 168 0.28 14.26 -4.53
C THR A 168 1.54 15.11 -4.70
N ASP A 169 2.12 15.60 -3.61
CA ASP A 169 3.36 16.38 -3.64
C ASP A 169 4.55 15.50 -4.06
N CYS A 170 4.59 14.23 -3.65
CA CYS A 170 5.59 13.27 -4.13
C CYS A 170 5.53 13.08 -5.66
N ARG A 171 4.33 12.83 -6.22
CA ARG A 171 4.14 12.70 -7.68
C ARG A 171 4.52 13.99 -8.41
N ALA A 172 4.12 15.16 -7.88
CA ALA A 172 4.45 16.46 -8.47
C ALA A 172 5.96 16.71 -8.52
N ARG A 173 6.71 16.34 -7.46
CA ARG A 173 8.17 16.42 -7.44
C ARG A 173 8.80 15.54 -8.53
N VAL A 174 8.42 14.26 -8.58
CA VAL A 174 8.98 13.33 -9.57
C VAL A 174 8.70 13.79 -11.01
N ALA A 175 7.51 14.32 -11.27
CA ALA A 175 7.12 14.82 -12.60
C ALA A 175 8.00 15.97 -13.13
N VAL A 176 8.69 16.70 -12.24
CA VAL A 176 9.64 17.77 -12.59
C VAL A 176 11.10 17.41 -12.29
N GLY A 177 11.40 16.12 -12.09
CA GLY A 177 12.75 15.64 -11.81
C GLY A 177 13.28 15.99 -10.43
N LYS A 178 12.44 16.44 -9.50
CA LYS A 178 12.82 16.70 -8.11
C LYS A 178 12.88 15.39 -7.31
N PRO A 179 13.81 15.27 -6.36
CA PRO A 179 13.93 14.07 -5.52
C PRO A 179 12.74 13.91 -4.56
N VAL A 180 12.49 12.66 -4.16
CA VAL A 180 11.54 12.29 -3.09
C VAL A 180 12.22 11.53 -1.94
N TRP A 181 13.56 11.57 -1.89
CA TRP A 181 14.36 11.05 -0.78
C TRP A 181 13.85 11.60 0.55
N TYR A 182 13.78 10.74 1.57
CA TYR A 182 13.28 11.04 2.92
C TYR A 182 11.78 11.40 3.01
N LEU A 183 11.07 11.51 1.88
CA LEU A 183 9.60 11.62 1.87
C LEU A 183 8.96 10.22 1.81
N VAL A 184 9.60 9.32 1.06
CA VAL A 184 9.23 7.91 0.93
C VAL A 184 10.42 7.02 1.33
N PRO A 185 10.19 5.76 1.73
CA PRO A 185 11.28 4.83 2.02
C PRO A 185 12.23 4.63 0.83
N ASP A 186 13.51 4.39 1.09
CA ASP A 186 14.53 4.23 0.05
C ASP A 186 14.17 3.20 -1.02
N GLY A 187 13.61 2.05 -0.60
CA GLY A 187 13.16 1.02 -1.54
C GLY A 187 12.06 1.52 -2.49
N VAL A 188 11.19 2.43 -2.03
CA VAL A 188 10.16 3.08 -2.85
C VAL A 188 10.78 4.10 -3.80
N VAL A 189 11.80 4.86 -3.36
CA VAL A 189 12.58 5.75 -4.26
C VAL A 189 13.17 4.95 -5.42
N GLN A 190 13.83 3.84 -5.11
CA GLN A 190 14.44 2.96 -6.11
C GLN A 190 13.39 2.34 -7.03
N TYR A 191 12.24 1.92 -6.49
CA TYR A 191 11.13 1.38 -7.27
C TYR A 191 10.60 2.41 -8.27
N ILE A 192 10.30 3.63 -7.81
CA ILE A 192 9.86 4.73 -8.67
C ILE A 192 10.88 4.99 -9.78
N GLY A 193 12.17 5.03 -9.44
CA GLY A 193 13.25 5.24 -10.40
C GLY A 193 13.38 4.12 -11.44
N LYS A 194 13.32 2.85 -10.99
CA LYS A 194 13.46 1.65 -11.83
C LYS A 194 12.34 1.55 -12.86
N TYR A 195 11.10 1.79 -12.43
CA TYR A 195 9.94 1.68 -13.30
C TYR A 195 9.62 3.00 -14.02
N GLY A 196 10.24 4.13 -13.64
CA GLY A 196 9.98 5.42 -14.27
C GLY A 196 8.60 6.00 -13.91
N LEU A 197 8.05 5.62 -12.76
CA LEU A 197 6.73 6.08 -12.30
C LEU A 197 6.70 7.59 -12.10
N TYR A 198 5.53 8.19 -12.33
CA TYR A 198 5.24 9.63 -12.13
C TYR A 198 6.04 10.62 -12.98
N ARG A 199 6.83 10.14 -13.95
CA ARG A 199 7.50 11.01 -14.92
C ARG A 199 6.51 11.45 -16.00
N LYS A 200 6.72 12.64 -16.58
CA LYS A 200 5.96 13.07 -17.77
C LYS A 200 6.30 12.13 -18.94
N GLY A 201 5.30 11.42 -19.48
CA GLY A 201 5.48 10.47 -20.57
C GLY A 201 4.51 9.28 -20.48
N ARG A 202 4.73 8.26 -21.32
CA ARG A 202 3.96 7.01 -21.29
C ARG A 202 4.06 6.36 -19.90
N LYS A 203 2.93 5.96 -19.33
CA LYS A 203 2.88 5.19 -18.09
C LYS A 203 3.47 3.79 -18.31
N PRO A 204 4.44 3.37 -17.49
CA PRO A 204 4.91 2.00 -17.49
C PRO A 204 3.79 1.07 -17.01
N LYS A 205 3.58 -0.05 -17.71
CA LYS A 205 2.74 -1.16 -17.24
C LYS A 205 3.62 -2.21 -16.57
N VAL A 206 3.07 -3.02 -15.66
CA VAL A 206 3.82 -4.15 -15.07
C VAL A 206 4.37 -5.08 -16.17
N ASP A 207 3.55 -5.37 -17.18
CA ASP A 207 3.92 -6.22 -18.31
C ASP A 207 5.12 -5.70 -19.12
N ASP A 208 5.41 -4.38 -19.08
CA ASP A 208 6.57 -3.81 -19.78
C ASP A 208 7.90 -4.36 -19.22
N PHE A 209 7.90 -4.99 -18.04
CA PHE A 209 9.09 -5.48 -17.34
C PHE A 209 9.10 -6.98 -17.07
N VAL A 210 8.00 -7.69 -17.35
CA VAL A 210 7.93 -9.16 -17.32
C VAL A 210 8.34 -9.67 -18.70
N ARG A 211 9.64 -9.77 -18.97
CA ARG A 211 10.11 -10.44 -20.20
C ARG A 211 9.78 -11.95 -20.12
N PRO A 212 9.32 -12.59 -21.20
CA PRO A 212 9.34 -14.05 -21.28
C PRO A 212 10.78 -14.52 -21.12
N ARG A 213 11.01 -15.52 -20.25
CA ARG A 213 12.26 -16.26 -20.25
C ARG A 213 12.44 -16.91 -21.62
N LEU A 214 13.68 -16.88 -22.09
CA LEU A 214 14.21 -17.60 -23.25
C LEU A 214 13.45 -18.91 -23.50
N THR A 215 12.75 -19.00 -24.61
CA THR A 215 12.62 -20.29 -25.30
C THR A 215 13.88 -20.43 -26.13
N ASP A 216 14.78 -21.31 -25.69
CA ASP A 216 15.78 -21.92 -26.55
C ASP A 216 15.08 -22.48 -27.79
N GLU A 217 15.53 -22.09 -28.98
CA GLU A 217 15.92 -22.98 -30.08
C GLU A 217 16.24 -22.17 -31.35
N GLY A 218 17.45 -22.39 -31.90
CA GLY A 218 17.67 -22.32 -33.34
C GLY A 218 18.47 -21.15 -33.92
N ALA A 219 19.76 -21.03 -33.58
CA ALA A 219 20.73 -20.41 -34.49
C ALA A 219 22.12 -21.04 -34.32
N ALA A 220 22.26 -22.28 -34.78
CA ALA A 220 23.57 -22.85 -35.07
C ALA A 220 24.07 -22.26 -36.39
N THR A 221 24.81 -21.15 -36.33
CA THR A 221 25.59 -20.67 -37.49
C THR A 221 26.96 -21.31 -37.42
N SER A 222 27.25 -22.17 -38.40
CA SER A 222 28.52 -22.86 -38.58
C SER A 222 29.71 -21.88 -38.61
N MET A 223 30.63 -22.02 -37.66
CA MET A 223 31.96 -21.43 -37.77
C MET A 223 32.86 -22.33 -38.61
N ASN A 224 33.26 -21.79 -39.75
CA ASN A 224 34.21 -22.37 -40.70
C ASN A 224 35.62 -22.28 -40.10
N LEU A 225 36.25 -23.41 -39.76
CA LEU A 225 37.66 -23.47 -39.34
C LEU A 225 38.54 -23.74 -40.56
N PRO A 226 39.64 -22.98 -40.78
CA PRO A 226 40.55 -23.23 -41.89
C PRO A 226 41.40 -24.49 -41.66
N PRO A 227 41.86 -25.18 -42.73
CA PRO A 227 42.61 -26.43 -42.60
C PRO A 227 44.02 -26.19 -42.04
N ARG A 228 44.41 -27.00 -41.05
CA ARG A 228 45.78 -27.07 -40.55
C ARG A 228 46.67 -27.79 -41.57
N ALA A 229 47.71 -27.11 -42.04
CA ALA A 229 48.83 -27.73 -42.73
C ALA A 229 49.66 -28.56 -41.73
N VAL A 230 49.84 -29.85 -42.01
CA VAL A 230 50.83 -30.70 -41.34
C VAL A 230 52.00 -30.86 -42.31
N GLY A 231 53.11 -30.22 -41.95
CA GLY A 231 54.39 -30.39 -42.64
C GLY A 231 55.04 -31.72 -42.29
N ALA A 232 55.63 -32.34 -43.32
CA ALA A 232 56.46 -33.53 -43.25
C ALA A 232 57.78 -33.28 -42.52
N GLY A 233 58.30 -34.31 -41.83
CA GLY A 233 59.63 -34.26 -41.25
C GLY A 233 60.06 -35.55 -40.54
N LYS A 234 60.53 -36.50 -41.36
CA LYS A 234 61.49 -37.60 -41.12
C LYS A 234 61.42 -38.44 -39.84
#